data_AF-A0A7X8Q045-F1
#
_entry.id   AF-A0A7X8Q045-F1
#
_cell.length_a   1.000
_cell.length_b   1.000
_cell.length_c   1.000
_cell.angle_alpha   90.00
_cell.angle_beta   90.00
_cell.angle_gamma   90.00
#
_symmetry.space_group_name_H-M   'P 1'
#
loop_
_entity.id
_entity.type
_entity.pdbx_description
1 polymer ?
#
loop_
_entity_poly.entity_id
_entity_poly.type
_entity_poly.pdbx_seq_one_letter_code
_entity_poly.pdbx_strand_id
1 'polypeptide(L)'
;MDFVVSVLRNGSRIISRDTVPLAIWCIAHCKDNYEEALWKTVSALGDRDTTCAIVGSVVALNTGIEGIQSYWIKSTESVESSVFFVLIKVVKVSNDNITNAIGRLGILLKTFMIVCFCGCIYTNLSL
;
A
#
# COMPACT_ATOMS: atom_id res chain seq x y z
N MET A 1 -2.52 2.95 -18.40
CA MET A 1 -1.50 3.34 -17.39
C MET A 1 -0.21 3.81 -18.04
N ASP A 2 0.11 3.28 -19.22
CA ASP A 2 1.33 3.56 -20.00
C ASP A 2 1.66 5.04 -20.18
N PHE A 3 0.67 5.89 -20.52
CA PHE A 3 0.91 7.33 -20.64
C PHE A 3 1.34 7.96 -19.31
N VAL A 4 0.66 7.63 -18.22
CA VAL A 4 0.98 8.15 -16.87
C VAL A 4 2.39 7.73 -16.47
N VAL A 5 2.73 6.46 -16.69
CA VAL A 5 4.09 5.94 -16.43
C VAL A 5 5.13 6.59 -17.34
N SER A 6 4.80 6.91 -18.59
CA SER A 6 5.76 7.60 -19.48
C SER A 6 6.13 9.01 -18.99
N VAL A 7 5.20 9.69 -18.31
CA VAL A 7 5.37 11.08 -17.84
C VAL A 7 5.86 11.12 -16.39
N LEU A 8 5.17 10.42 -15.49
CA LEU A 8 5.41 10.43 -14.05
C LEU A 8 6.39 9.37 -13.60
N ARG A 9 6.64 8.38 -14.46
CA ARG A 9 7.49 7.23 -14.18
C ARG A 9 6.83 6.32 -13.12
N ASN A 10 7.52 5.29 -12.64
CA ASN A 10 6.93 4.22 -11.82
C ASN A 10 7.83 3.67 -10.71
N GLY A 11 8.86 4.43 -10.35
CA GLY A 11 9.81 4.06 -9.31
C GLY A 11 10.86 3.03 -9.74
N SER A 12 10.92 2.61 -11.01
CA SER A 12 11.95 1.65 -11.47
C SER A 12 13.40 2.10 -11.25
N ARG A 13 13.67 3.39 -11.00
CA ARG A 13 15.02 3.87 -10.61
C ARG A 13 15.23 4.03 -9.10
N ILE A 14 14.25 3.65 -8.27
CA ILE A 14 14.32 3.70 -6.80
C ILE A 14 14.74 5.09 -6.30
N ILE A 15 14.12 6.13 -6.88
CA ILE A 15 14.32 7.52 -6.49
C ILE A 15 12.96 8.19 -6.26
N SER A 16 12.89 9.10 -5.29
CA SER A 16 11.64 9.77 -4.92
C SER A 16 10.96 10.47 -6.10
N ARG A 17 11.72 11.07 -7.02
CA ARG A 17 11.19 11.73 -8.23
C ARG A 17 10.48 10.78 -9.20
N ASP A 18 10.75 9.47 -9.11
CA ASP A 18 10.18 8.41 -9.94
C ASP A 18 8.96 7.75 -9.27
N THR A 19 8.91 7.81 -7.93
CA THR A 19 7.89 7.12 -7.11
C THR A 19 6.77 8.07 -6.66
N VAL A 20 7.13 9.25 -6.15
CA VAL A 20 6.19 10.18 -5.50
C VAL A 20 5.15 10.78 -6.46
N PRO A 21 5.53 11.24 -7.68
CA PRO A 21 4.53 11.81 -8.59
C PRO A 21 3.45 10.80 -8.99
N LEU A 22 3.84 9.55 -9.27
CA LEU A 22 2.89 8.47 -9.57
C LEU A 22 1.97 8.19 -8.38
N ALA A 23 2.52 8.09 -7.16
CA ALA A 23 1.72 7.84 -5.97
C ALA A 23 0.68 8.94 -5.72
N ILE A 24 1.08 10.22 -5.83
CA ILE A 24 0.15 11.35 -5.68
C ILE A 24 -0.95 11.30 -6.76
N TRP A 25 -0.59 10.97 -8.00
CA TRP A 25 -1.56 10.83 -9.08
C TRP A 25 -2.58 9.73 -8.78
N CYS A 26 -2.14 8.55 -8.33
CA CYS A 26 -3.04 7.46 -7.94
C CYS A 26 -3.97 7.85 -6.79
N ILE A 27 -3.45 8.51 -5.74
CA ILE A 27 -4.25 8.99 -4.61
C ILE A 27 -5.34 9.95 -5.10
N ALA A 28 -4.98 10.93 -5.92
CA ALA A 28 -5.92 11.94 -6.42
C ALA A 28 -7.09 11.32 -7.21
N HIS A 29 -6.86 10.18 -7.89
CA HIS A 29 -7.86 9.52 -8.72
C HIS A 29 -8.64 8.40 -8.02
N CYS A 30 -8.20 7.93 -6.85
CA CYS A 30 -8.82 6.78 -6.15
C CYS A 30 -8.94 6.95 -4.63
N LYS A 31 -8.95 8.19 -4.11
CA LYS A 31 -8.95 8.44 -2.66
C LYS A 31 -10.10 7.79 -1.87
N ASP A 32 -11.22 7.50 -2.52
CA ASP A 32 -12.43 7.00 -1.86
C ASP A 32 -12.61 5.47 -1.98
N ASN A 33 -11.72 4.78 -2.73
CA ASN A 33 -11.78 3.34 -2.91
C ASN A 33 -10.38 2.71 -2.76
N TYR A 34 -10.18 2.04 -1.62
CA TYR A 34 -8.89 1.43 -1.27
C TYR A 34 -8.44 0.37 -2.27
N GLU A 35 -9.35 -0.52 -2.67
CA GLU A 35 -9.04 -1.60 -3.60
C GLU A 35 -8.65 -1.04 -4.98
N GLU A 36 -9.46 -0.13 -5.52
CA GLU A 36 -9.18 0.47 -6.83
C GLU A 36 -7.86 1.23 -6.81
N ALA A 37 -7.58 1.98 -5.73
CA ALA A 37 -6.34 2.72 -5.59
C ALA A 37 -5.10 1.83 -5.69
N LEU A 38 -5.14 0.67 -5.01
CA LEU A 38 -4.02 -0.25 -5.03
C LEU A 38 -3.87 -0.97 -6.37
N TRP A 39 -4.95 -1.47 -6.96
CA TRP A 39 -4.89 -2.09 -8.29
C TRP A 39 -4.40 -1.13 -9.37
N LYS A 40 -4.87 0.13 -9.34
CA LYS A 40 -4.40 1.18 -10.25
C LYS A 40 -2.91 1.44 -10.08
N THR A 41 -2.43 1.46 -8.84
CA THR A 41 -1.00 1.66 -8.55
C THR A 41 -0.14 0.49 -9.02
N VAL A 42 -0.56 -0.76 -8.79
CA VAL A 42 0.17 -1.96 -9.25
C VAL A 42 0.27 -2.04 -10.76
N SER A 43 -0.77 -1.61 -11.46
CA SER A 43 -0.81 -1.60 -12.91
C SER A 43 0.27 -0.72 -13.54
N ALA A 44 0.87 0.19 -12.79
CA ALA A 44 2.00 1.01 -13.23
C ALA A 44 3.33 0.23 -13.35
N LEU A 45 3.39 -0.98 -12.77
CA LEU A 45 4.59 -1.80 -12.66
C LEU A 45 5.74 -1.06 -11.92
N GLY A 46 6.97 -1.56 -11.99
CA GLY A 46 8.11 -0.93 -11.33
C GLY A 46 8.17 -1.17 -9.83
N ASP A 47 8.40 -0.11 -9.05
CA ASP A 47 8.50 -0.15 -7.58
C ASP A 47 7.11 -0.14 -6.94
N ARG A 48 6.39 -1.24 -7.14
CA ARG A 48 5.00 -1.43 -6.70
C ARG A 48 4.90 -1.35 -5.19
N ASP A 49 5.90 -1.86 -4.49
CA ASP A 49 5.90 -1.97 -3.03
C ASP A 49 5.89 -0.56 -2.42
N THR A 50 6.83 0.29 -2.84
CA THR A 50 6.93 1.66 -2.33
C THR A 50 5.78 2.55 -2.81
N THR A 51 5.34 2.40 -4.05
CA THR A 51 4.21 3.20 -4.56
C THR A 51 2.90 2.83 -3.87
N CYS A 52 2.59 1.54 -3.72
CA CYS A 52 1.42 1.06 -2.97
C CYS A 52 1.52 1.41 -1.49
N ALA A 53 2.73 1.53 -0.93
CA ALA A 53 2.94 2.02 0.42
C ALA A 53 2.33 3.38 0.68
N ILE A 54 2.71 4.31 -0.18
CA ILE A 54 2.33 5.71 -0.07
C ILE A 54 0.83 5.83 -0.35
N VAL A 55 0.37 5.22 -1.44
CA VAL A 55 -1.05 5.26 -1.86
C VAL A 55 -1.94 4.62 -0.80
N GLY A 56 -1.66 3.38 -0.40
CA GLY A 56 -2.43 2.66 0.60
C GLY A 56 -2.50 3.41 1.92
N SER A 57 -1.37 3.95 2.40
CA SER A 57 -1.35 4.69 3.66
C SER A 57 -2.29 5.90 3.63
N VAL A 58 -2.30 6.68 2.55
CA VAL A 58 -3.14 7.88 2.45
C VAL A 58 -4.61 7.51 2.22
N VAL A 59 -4.88 6.55 1.34
CA VAL A 59 -6.25 6.17 1.00
C VAL A 59 -6.94 5.50 2.19
N ALA A 60 -6.26 4.63 2.95
CA ALA A 60 -6.83 4.02 4.15
C ALA A 60 -7.14 5.04 5.26
N LEU A 61 -6.42 6.17 5.34
CA LEU A 61 -6.79 7.26 6.26
C LEU A 61 -8.10 7.92 5.86
N ASN A 62 -8.42 7.96 4.56
CA ASN A 62 -9.66 8.54 4.04
C ASN A 62 -10.82 7.55 4.11
N THR A 63 -10.62 6.29 3.70
CA THR A 63 -11.66 5.26 3.69
C THR A 63 -11.91 4.63 5.06
N GLY A 64 -10.97 4.81 6.00
CA GLY A 64 -10.95 4.05 7.24
C GLY A 64 -10.65 2.56 7.01
N ILE A 65 -10.57 1.80 8.12
CA ILE A 65 -10.32 0.36 8.08
C ILE A 65 -11.49 -0.43 7.49
N GLU A 66 -12.72 0.09 7.63
CA GLU A 66 -13.95 -0.49 7.09
C GLU A 66 -13.96 -0.50 5.56
N GLY A 67 -13.24 0.44 4.93
CA GLY A 67 -13.07 0.50 3.47
C GLY A 67 -12.06 -0.51 2.93
N ILE A 68 -11.39 -1.27 3.79
CA ILE A 68 -10.40 -2.29 3.40
C ILE A 68 -11.07 -3.66 3.46
N GLN A 69 -10.88 -4.46 2.40
CA GLN A 69 -11.43 -5.81 2.34
C GLN A 69 -10.90 -6.68 3.49
N SER A 70 -11.81 -7.27 4.27
CA SER A 70 -11.46 -8.01 5.48
C SER A 70 -10.55 -9.21 5.24
N TYR A 71 -10.62 -9.84 4.06
CA TYR A 71 -9.69 -10.93 3.73
C TYR A 71 -8.28 -10.43 3.44
N TRP A 72 -8.09 -9.22 2.89
CA TRP A 72 -6.75 -8.61 2.77
C TRP A 72 -6.12 -8.41 4.14
N ILE A 73 -6.90 -7.94 5.13
CA ILE A 73 -6.47 -7.80 6.52
C ILE A 73 -6.11 -9.17 7.12
N LYS A 74 -6.92 -10.21 6.90
CA LYS A 74 -6.63 -11.55 7.42
C LYS A 74 -5.41 -12.21 6.76
N SER A 75 -5.13 -11.86 5.51
CA SER A 75 -3.94 -12.31 4.80
C SER A 75 -2.67 -11.58 5.26
N THR A 76 -2.78 -10.57 6.15
CA THR A 76 -1.60 -9.84 6.62
C THR A 76 -0.77 -10.61 7.63
N GLU A 77 0.56 -10.48 7.52
CA GLU A 77 1.46 -10.91 8.59
C GLU A 77 1.05 -10.25 9.92
N SER A 78 1.10 -11.00 11.01
CA SER A 78 0.74 -10.45 12.32
C SER A 78 1.74 -9.36 12.72
N VAL A 79 1.19 -8.21 13.11
CA VAL A 79 1.95 -7.04 13.58
C VAL A 79 2.81 -7.36 14.78
N GLU A 80 2.28 -8.18 15.68
CA GLU A 80 2.92 -8.59 16.92
C GLU A 80 4.15 -9.48 16.68
N SER A 81 4.23 -10.13 15.52
CA SER A 81 5.36 -10.95 15.12
C SER A 81 6.47 -10.17 14.39
N SER A 82 6.21 -8.91 14.03
CA SER A 82 7.14 -8.09 13.25
C SER A 82 8.12 -7.31 14.14
N VAL A 83 9.41 -7.43 13.83
CA VAL A 83 10.50 -6.62 14.43
C VAL A 83 10.25 -5.11 14.30
N PHE A 84 9.49 -4.67 13.30
CA PHE A 84 9.16 -3.26 13.09
C PHE A 84 8.19 -2.72 14.17
N PHE A 85 7.29 -3.56 14.69
CA PHE A 85 6.32 -3.16 15.70
C PHE A 85 6.96 -2.92 17.07
N VAL A 86 8.02 -3.67 17.39
CA VAL A 86 8.84 -3.42 18.58
C VAL A 86 9.42 -2.00 18.55
N LEU A 87 9.88 -1.55 17.37
CA LEU A 87 10.44 -0.22 17.19
C LEU A 87 9.38 0.90 17.33
N ILE A 88 8.17 0.69 16.78
CA ILE A 88 7.07 1.64 16.89
C ILE A 88 6.60 1.77 18.35
N LYS A 89 6.62 0.71 19.16
CA LYS A 89 6.35 0.82 20.61
C LYS A 89 7.39 1.67 21.35
N VAL A 90 8.66 1.66 20.90
CA VAL A 90 9.73 2.46 21.50
C VAL A 90 9.57 3.95 21.17
N VAL A 91 9.11 4.27 19.96
CA VAL A 91 8.67 5.62 19.61
C VAL A 91 7.30 5.84 20.24
N LYS A 92 7.28 6.37 21.46
CA LYS A 92 6.08 6.56 22.28
C LYS A 92 5.03 7.48 21.61
N VAL A 93 4.32 6.95 20.61
CA VAL A 93 3.11 7.56 20.07
C VAL A 93 2.07 7.39 21.16
N SER A 94 1.77 8.50 21.84
CA SER A 94 1.05 8.57 23.12
C SER A 94 -0.42 8.07 23.09
N ASN A 95 -0.84 7.41 22.01
CA ASN A 95 -2.22 6.99 21.80
C ASN A 95 -2.24 5.58 21.18
N ASP A 96 -2.62 4.57 21.96
CA ASP A 96 -2.63 3.16 21.55
C ASP A 96 -3.48 2.89 20.31
N ASN A 97 -4.53 3.69 20.10
CA ASN A 97 -5.36 3.62 18.89
C ASN A 97 -4.59 4.02 17.63
N ILE A 98 -3.74 5.05 17.72
CA ILE A 98 -2.91 5.52 16.61
C ILE A 98 -1.78 4.52 16.35
N THR A 99 -1.17 3.98 17.40
CA THR A 99 -0.13 2.96 17.29
C THR A 99 -0.64 1.69 16.59
N ASN A 100 -1.85 1.24 16.95
CA ASN A 100 -2.50 0.11 16.30
C ASN A 100 -2.91 0.41 14.85
N ALA A 101 -3.40 1.63 14.57
CA ALA A 101 -3.73 2.05 13.21
C ALA A 101 -2.49 2.14 12.32
N ILE A 102 -1.41 2.79 12.78
CA ILE A 102 -0.13 2.91 12.07
C ILE A 102 0.54 1.54 11.89
N GLY A 103 0.53 0.70 12.93
CA GLY A 103 1.05 -0.67 12.87
C GLY A 103 0.31 -1.51 11.82
N ARG A 104 -1.03 -1.44 11.79
CA ARG A 104 -1.85 -2.10 10.77
C ARG A 104 -1.63 -1.53 9.37
N LEU A 105 -1.47 -0.21 9.24
CA LEU A 105 -1.20 0.48 7.97
C LEU A 105 0.16 0.06 7.38
N GLY A 106 1.20 0.02 8.21
CA GLY A 106 2.55 -0.41 7.84
C GLY A 106 2.64 -1.89 7.46
N ILE A 107 1.65 -2.70 7.84
CA ILE A 107 1.62 -4.15 7.59
C ILE A 107 0.68 -4.56 6.46
N LEU A 108 -0.39 -3.80 6.24
CA LEU A 108 -1.15 -3.85 5.00
C LEU A 108 -0.23 -3.69 3.78
N LEU A 109 0.78 -2.85 3.96
CA LEU A 109 1.87 -2.58 3.04
C LEU A 109 2.71 -3.82 2.65
N LYS A 110 3.18 -4.58 3.65
CA LYS A 110 3.94 -5.83 3.42
C LYS A 110 3.08 -6.96 2.86
N THR A 111 1.78 -6.91 3.14
CA THR A 111 0.86 -7.97 2.78
C THR A 111 0.31 -7.81 1.39
N PHE A 112 0.15 -6.58 0.93
CA PHE A 112 -0.24 -6.34 -0.45
C PHE A 112 0.81 -6.91 -1.42
N MET A 113 2.10 -6.94 -1.06
CA MET A 113 3.09 -7.75 -1.78
C MET A 113 2.71 -9.23 -1.86
N ILE A 114 2.29 -9.85 -0.77
CA ILE A 114 1.89 -11.27 -0.72
C ILE A 114 0.61 -11.50 -1.52
N VAL A 115 -0.40 -10.61 -1.43
CA VAL A 115 -1.66 -10.73 -2.19
C VAL A 115 -1.46 -10.43 -3.68
N CYS A 116 -0.59 -9.50 -4.07
CA CYS A 116 -0.23 -9.29 -5.47
C CYS A 116 0.63 -10.44 -6.03
N PHE A 117 1.56 -11.01 -5.25
CA PHE A 117 2.33 -12.18 -5.69
C PHE A 117 1.46 -13.44 -5.76
N CYS A 118 0.59 -13.67 -4.79
CA CYS A 118 -0.21 -14.90 -4.70
C CYS A 118 -1.52 -14.78 -5.53
N GLY A 119 -2.13 -13.61 -5.60
CA GLY A 119 -3.34 -13.34 -6.40
C GLY A 119 -3.10 -13.38 -7.91
N CYS A 120 -1.94 -12.91 -8.40
CA CYS A 120 -1.53 -13.11 -9.79
C CYS A 120 -1.22 -14.58 -10.12
N ILE A 121 -0.93 -15.43 -9.12
CA ILE A 121 -0.72 -16.88 -9.32
C ILE A 121 -2.07 -17.62 -9.34
N TYR A 122 -3.08 -17.16 -8.59
CA TYR A 122 -4.35 -17.90 -8.43
C TYR A 122 -5.54 -17.37 -9.23
N THR A 123 -5.54 -16.11 -9.65
CA THR A 123 -6.53 -15.59 -10.60
C THR A 123 -5.85 -15.42 -11.95
N ASN A 124 -6.34 -16.14 -12.97
CA ASN A 124 -5.96 -16.04 -14.38
C ASN A 124 -6.21 -14.61 -14.93
N LEU A 125 -5.50 -13.61 -14.42
CA LEU A 125 -5.44 -12.29 -15.02
C LEU A 125 -4.03 -12.15 -15.59
N SER A 126 -3.90 -12.60 -16.84
CA SER A 126 -2.79 -12.23 -17.71
C SER A 126 -2.61 -10.71 -17.68
N LEU A 127 -1.49 -10.27 -17.11
CA LEU A 127 -0.91 -8.95 -17.32
C LEU A 127 -0.61 -8.72 -18.80
#